data_AF-A0AAX2QY70-F1
#
_entry.id   AF-A0AAX2QY70-F1
#
_cell.length_a   1.000
_cell.length_b   1.000
_cell.length_c   1.000
_cell.angle_alpha   90.00
_cell.angle_beta   90.00
_cell.angle_gamma   90.00
#
_symmetry.space_group_name_H-M   'P 1'
#
loop_
_entity.id
_entity.type
_entity.pdbx_description
1 polymer ?
#
loop_
_entity_poly.entity_id
_entity_poly.type
_entity_poly.pdbx_seq_one_letter_code
_entity_poly.pdbx_strand_id
1 'polypeptide(L)'
;MKMIFDRNGEGRQELVAALGMISDSLDYSKWKPVLPLAARQLTCIIGADVLSAIVDLYWDEDLDPEKEELVFMAQRAVAYFAWVKVVPTLDAQHGGNGRQRKLGENEKGLTALQEYKDEMNILNLAYESVDALVGFLEEKQFDFWEKSLAKRQMDGLLIRTKDEFDEFYHIGSHRLFLILVPILREIQRTDILPVVGKERFDWLVRRDPDVCDTLLEECQRPLALLAIKKAVDRLPVEVIPEGIVQVQQTGTVKEKLRAEKEARKSVADSLQADADRYLQELQDTVAALDAAPEEVDFYVSGPTLQSKGITF
;
A
#
# COMPACT_ATOMS: atom_id res chain seq x y z
N MET A 1 22.47 -14.17 9.62
CA MET A 1 21.23 -13.36 9.57
C MET A 1 20.08 -14.32 9.82
N LYS A 2 19.26 -14.07 10.85
CA LYS A 2 18.06 -14.88 11.10
C LYS A 2 17.12 -14.70 9.90
N MET A 3 16.56 -15.79 9.39
CA MET A 3 15.57 -15.77 8.32
C MET A 3 14.20 -16.13 8.87
N ILE A 4 13.14 -15.72 8.18
CA ILE A 4 11.76 -16.10 8.51
C ILE A 4 11.39 -17.50 8.00
N PHE A 5 12.38 -18.33 7.69
CA PHE A 5 12.23 -19.68 7.17
C PHE A 5 13.39 -20.54 7.67
N ASP A 6 13.19 -21.86 7.62
CA ASP A 6 14.19 -22.91 7.78
C ASP A 6 14.83 -22.97 9.18
N ARG A 7 14.06 -22.65 10.23
CA ARG A 7 14.47 -22.76 11.64
C ARG A 7 14.91 -24.17 12.00
N ASN A 8 14.11 -25.17 11.61
CA ASN A 8 14.31 -26.58 11.96
C ASN A 8 14.81 -27.44 10.78
N GLY A 9 15.29 -26.82 9.69
CA GLY A 9 15.62 -27.54 8.45
C GLY A 9 14.39 -27.91 7.59
N GLU A 10 13.24 -27.31 7.88
CA GLU A 10 11.94 -27.60 7.27
C GLU A 10 11.53 -26.55 6.21
N GLY A 11 12.46 -25.73 5.71
CA GLY A 11 12.15 -24.61 4.83
C GLY A 11 11.37 -24.98 3.55
N ARG A 12 11.49 -26.24 3.08
CA ARG A 12 10.66 -26.78 1.99
C ARG A 12 9.18 -26.83 2.38
N GLN A 13 8.87 -27.38 3.56
CA GLN A 13 7.49 -27.55 4.03
C GLN A 13 6.85 -26.20 4.32
N GLU A 14 7.60 -25.29 4.92
CA GLU A 14 7.15 -23.91 5.19
C GLU A 14 6.83 -23.16 3.89
N LEU A 15 7.68 -23.27 2.86
CA LEU A 15 7.39 -22.64 1.56
C LEU A 15 6.15 -23.24 0.89
N VAL A 16 6.00 -24.57 0.93
CA VAL A 16 4.82 -25.24 0.37
C VAL A 16 3.56 -24.81 1.10
N ALA A 17 3.58 -24.74 2.43
CA ALA A 17 2.46 -24.27 3.23
C ALA A 17 2.12 -22.80 2.95
N ALA A 18 3.14 -21.94 2.85
CA ALA A 18 2.96 -20.51 2.59
C ALA A 18 2.38 -20.23 1.20
N LEU A 19 2.78 -20.98 0.17
CA LEU A 19 2.34 -20.79 -1.21
C LEU A 19 1.04 -21.55 -1.54
N GLY A 20 0.82 -22.73 -0.94
CA GLY A 20 -0.38 -23.55 -1.11
C GLY A 20 -0.62 -24.17 -2.50
N MET A 21 -0.01 -23.63 -3.56
CA MET A 21 -0.23 -24.04 -4.96
C MET A 21 0.91 -24.88 -5.55
N ILE A 22 1.96 -25.15 -4.79
CA ILE A 22 3.11 -25.91 -5.27
C ILE A 22 3.14 -27.36 -4.86
N SER A 23 3.71 -28.15 -5.77
CA SER A 23 4.12 -29.51 -5.49
C SER A 23 5.00 -29.55 -4.25
N ASP A 24 4.75 -30.55 -3.43
CA ASP A 24 5.61 -30.84 -2.30
C ASP A 24 7.05 -31.08 -2.79
N SER A 25 7.29 -31.61 -4.00
CA SER A 25 8.61 -31.97 -4.57
C SER A 25 9.57 -30.80 -4.88
N LEU A 26 9.34 -29.62 -4.29
CA LEU A 26 10.15 -28.42 -4.44
C LEU A 26 11.60 -28.61 -3.96
N ASP A 27 12.56 -28.17 -4.77
CA ASP A 27 13.97 -28.09 -4.40
C ASP A 27 14.29 -26.78 -3.66
N TYR A 28 14.25 -26.83 -2.33
CA TYR A 28 14.49 -25.67 -1.46
C TYR A 28 15.86 -25.00 -1.68
N SER A 29 16.88 -25.76 -2.13
CA SER A 29 18.22 -25.22 -2.36
C SER A 29 18.26 -24.09 -3.40
N LYS A 30 17.29 -24.07 -4.32
CA LYS A 30 17.13 -23.02 -5.33
C LYS A 30 16.41 -21.78 -4.83
N TRP A 31 15.57 -21.94 -3.81
CA TRP A 31 14.77 -20.87 -3.21
C TRP A 31 15.53 -20.14 -2.12
N LYS A 32 16.28 -20.88 -1.29
CA LYS A 32 17.06 -20.36 -0.15
C LYS A 32 17.88 -19.10 -0.48
N PRO A 33 18.59 -18.99 -1.62
CA PRO A 33 19.37 -17.80 -1.95
C PRO A 33 18.52 -16.56 -2.29
N VAL A 34 17.26 -16.77 -2.70
CA VAL A 34 16.34 -15.72 -3.14
C VAL A 34 15.52 -15.16 -1.98
N LEU A 35 15.28 -15.96 -0.93
CA LEU A 35 14.49 -15.56 0.24
C LEU A 35 14.97 -14.24 0.89
N PRO A 36 16.28 -13.97 1.09
CA PRO A 36 16.73 -12.68 1.60
C PRO A 36 16.36 -11.50 0.70
N LEU A 37 16.36 -11.69 -0.64
CA LEU A 37 16.01 -10.66 -1.61
C LEU A 37 14.50 -10.40 -1.62
N ALA A 38 13.70 -11.44 -1.43
CA ALA A 38 12.26 -11.36 -1.28
C ALA A 38 11.87 -10.68 0.05
N ALA A 39 12.52 -11.06 1.15
CA ALA A 39 12.35 -10.43 2.46
C ALA A 39 12.65 -8.94 2.41
N ARG A 40 13.68 -8.52 1.66
CA ARG A 40 13.98 -7.10 1.45
C ARG A 40 12.83 -6.32 0.79
N GLN A 41 12.05 -6.93 -0.11
CA GLN A 41 10.89 -6.25 -0.70
C GLN A 41 9.81 -5.99 0.34
N LEU A 42 9.53 -6.97 1.20
CA LEU A 42 8.63 -6.78 2.33
C LEU A 42 9.16 -5.70 3.29
N THR A 43 10.46 -5.73 3.61
CA THR A 43 11.13 -4.72 4.44
C THR A 43 10.93 -3.29 3.92
N CYS A 44 10.99 -3.09 2.60
CA CYS A 44 10.81 -1.76 1.99
C CYS A 44 9.39 -1.21 2.20
N ILE A 45 8.42 -2.05 2.54
CA ILE A 45 7.02 -1.66 2.75
C ILE A 45 6.73 -1.49 4.25
N ILE A 46 7.01 -2.52 5.06
CA ILE A 46 6.62 -2.53 6.48
C ILE A 46 7.70 -1.97 7.42
N GLY A 47 8.93 -1.78 6.94
CA GLY A 47 10.06 -1.36 7.77
C GLY A 47 10.94 -2.52 8.26
N ALA A 48 12.21 -2.20 8.54
CA ALA A 48 13.21 -3.18 8.97
C ALA A 48 13.04 -3.61 10.43
N ASP A 49 12.63 -2.67 11.28
CA ASP A 49 12.26 -2.90 12.68
C ASP A 49 11.08 -3.88 12.81
N VAL A 50 10.03 -3.68 12.00
CA VAL A 50 8.84 -4.55 11.98
C VAL A 50 9.20 -5.94 11.50
N LEU A 51 9.88 -6.08 10.36
CA LEU A 51 10.28 -7.40 9.87
C LEU A 51 11.23 -8.11 10.85
N SER A 52 12.15 -7.39 11.48
CA SER A 52 13.05 -7.97 12.47
C SER A 52 12.29 -8.50 13.68
N ALA A 53 11.28 -7.77 14.17
CA ALA A 53 10.44 -8.24 15.26
C ALA A 53 9.67 -9.52 14.89
N ILE A 54 9.07 -9.57 13.69
CA ILE A 54 8.39 -10.78 13.21
C ILE A 54 9.35 -11.96 13.05
N VAL A 55 10.57 -11.70 12.57
CA VAL A 55 11.62 -12.73 12.51
C VAL A 55 11.94 -13.22 13.92
N ASP A 56 12.17 -12.34 14.90
CA ASP A 56 12.45 -12.78 16.26
C ASP A 56 11.30 -13.60 16.86
N LEU A 57 10.04 -13.25 16.56
CA LEU A 57 8.88 -14.07 16.91
C LEU A 57 8.97 -15.47 16.30
N TYR A 58 9.27 -15.60 15.01
CA TYR A 58 9.43 -16.92 14.37
C TYR A 58 10.48 -17.81 15.04
N TRP A 59 11.49 -17.23 15.70
CA TRP A 59 12.53 -17.98 16.42
C TRP A 59 12.18 -18.25 17.89
N ASP A 60 11.04 -17.79 18.37
CA ASP A 60 10.51 -18.12 19.70
C ASP A 60 9.91 -19.54 19.71
N GLU A 61 10.06 -20.28 20.79
CA GLU A 61 9.56 -21.66 20.90
C GLU A 61 8.09 -21.71 21.35
N ASP A 62 7.62 -20.66 22.04
CA ASP A 62 6.27 -20.59 22.63
C ASP A 62 5.49 -19.38 22.08
N LEU A 63 5.06 -19.44 20.82
CA LEU A 63 4.19 -18.42 20.23
C LEU A 63 2.73 -18.70 20.58
N ASP A 64 2.00 -17.64 20.90
CA ASP A 64 0.54 -17.69 20.89
C ASP A 64 0.02 -17.75 19.43
N PRO A 65 -1.21 -18.27 19.22
CA PRO A 65 -1.77 -18.45 17.87
C PRO A 65 -1.85 -17.18 17.03
N GLU A 66 -2.00 -16.01 17.66
CA GLU A 66 -2.09 -14.73 16.95
C GLU A 66 -0.72 -14.33 16.36
N LYS A 67 0.36 -14.55 17.11
CA LYS A 67 1.72 -14.35 16.61
C LYS A 67 2.14 -15.41 15.60
N GLU A 68 1.66 -16.65 15.74
CA GLU A 68 1.86 -17.68 14.71
C GLU A 68 1.23 -17.26 13.38
N GLU A 69 0.01 -16.73 13.40
CA GLU A 69 -0.65 -16.22 12.20
C GLU A 69 0.09 -15.03 11.59
N LEU A 70 0.55 -14.08 12.42
CA LEU A 70 1.39 -12.96 11.97
C LEU A 70 2.65 -13.44 11.24
N VAL A 71 3.37 -14.40 11.83
CA VAL A 71 4.58 -14.98 11.23
C VAL A 71 4.25 -15.65 9.91
N PHE A 72 3.17 -16.44 9.86
CA PHE A 72 2.73 -17.12 8.64
C PHE A 72 2.35 -16.13 7.53
N MET A 73 1.66 -15.03 7.85
CA MET A 73 1.34 -13.98 6.89
C MET A 73 2.60 -13.34 6.29
N ALA A 74 3.62 -13.07 7.11
CA ALA A 74 4.90 -12.54 6.64
C ALA A 74 5.67 -13.55 5.80
N GLN A 75 5.69 -14.83 6.21
CA GLN A 75 6.25 -15.93 5.41
C GLN A 75 5.60 -16.00 4.03
N ARG A 76 4.26 -15.96 3.98
CA ARG A 76 3.49 -15.97 2.73
C ARG A 76 3.87 -14.83 1.80
N ALA A 77 3.97 -13.60 2.31
CA ALA A 77 4.40 -12.47 1.52
C ALA A 77 5.83 -12.65 0.96
N VAL A 78 6.77 -13.11 1.80
CA VAL A 78 8.14 -13.39 1.35
C VAL A 78 8.19 -14.53 0.33
N ALA A 79 7.37 -15.57 0.49
CA ALA A 79 7.31 -16.70 -0.42
C ALA A 79 6.81 -16.29 -1.82
N TYR A 80 5.74 -15.48 -1.89
CA TYR A 80 5.25 -14.96 -3.17
C TYR A 80 6.28 -14.02 -3.83
N PHE A 81 6.95 -13.15 -3.09
CA PHE A 81 8.05 -12.35 -3.66
C PHE A 81 9.24 -13.21 -4.12
N ALA A 82 9.52 -14.32 -3.43
CA ALA A 82 10.55 -15.26 -3.86
C ALA A 82 10.14 -15.97 -5.14
N TRP A 83 8.86 -16.31 -5.30
CA TRP A 83 8.29 -16.88 -6.51
C TRP A 83 8.57 -16.01 -7.73
N VAL A 84 8.15 -14.75 -7.66
CA VAL A 84 8.30 -13.76 -8.74
C VAL A 84 9.76 -13.64 -9.19
N LYS A 85 10.71 -13.85 -8.27
CA LYS A 85 12.15 -13.77 -8.56
C LYS A 85 12.72 -15.06 -9.13
N VAL A 86 12.32 -16.22 -8.60
CA VAL A 86 12.99 -17.50 -8.87
C VAL A 86 12.42 -18.19 -10.10
N VAL A 87 11.12 -18.12 -10.34
CA VAL A 87 10.44 -18.89 -11.39
C VAL A 87 10.96 -18.57 -12.80
N PRO A 88 11.16 -17.29 -13.20
CA PRO A 88 11.75 -17.00 -14.51
C PRO A 88 13.13 -17.63 -14.71
N THR A 89 13.89 -17.83 -13.62
CA THR A 89 15.19 -18.50 -13.66
C THR A 89 15.05 -20.02 -13.74
N LEU A 90 14.02 -20.60 -13.12
CA LEU A 90 13.75 -22.05 -13.14
C LEU A 90 13.22 -22.53 -14.49
N ASP A 91 12.46 -21.68 -15.18
CA ASP A 91 11.92 -21.96 -16.52
C ASP A 91 13.02 -21.97 -17.60
N ALA A 92 14.13 -21.29 -17.32
CA ALA A 92 15.31 -21.30 -18.16
C ALA A 92 16.31 -22.39 -17.70
N GLN A 93 16.63 -23.32 -18.60
CA GLN A 93 17.81 -24.17 -18.44
C GLN A 93 19.08 -23.34 -18.64
N HIS A 94 19.95 -23.40 -17.65
CA HIS A 94 21.27 -22.77 -17.67
C HIS A 94 22.34 -23.86 -17.72
N GLY A 95 22.72 -24.28 -18.93
CA GLY A 95 23.70 -25.36 -19.16
C GLY A 95 24.90 -24.92 -19.99
N GLY A 96 25.85 -25.83 -20.19
CA GLY A 96 27.07 -25.57 -20.99
C GLY A 96 26.80 -25.21 -22.46
N ASN A 97 25.61 -25.53 -22.98
CA ASN A 97 25.17 -25.23 -24.33
C ASN A 97 24.38 -23.90 -24.43
N GLY A 98 24.38 -23.07 -23.39
CA GLY A 98 23.68 -21.79 -23.34
C GLY A 98 22.32 -21.84 -22.62
N ARG A 99 21.48 -20.83 -22.88
CA ARG A 99 20.14 -20.69 -22.27
C ARG A 99 19.08 -21.32 -23.17
N GLN A 100 18.34 -22.29 -22.66
CA GLN A 100 17.24 -22.95 -23.37
C GLN A 100 15.99 -23.02 -22.48
N ARG A 101 14.80 -23.06 -23.07
CA ARG A 101 13.57 -23.30 -22.28
C ARG A 101 13.57 -24.72 -21.73
N LYS A 102 13.19 -24.88 -20.45
CA LYS A 102 13.04 -26.19 -19.83
C LYS A 102 11.69 -26.79 -20.25
N LEU A 103 11.70 -27.69 -21.23
CA LEU A 103 10.52 -28.44 -21.66
C LEU A 103 10.79 -29.93 -21.48
N GLY A 104 9.85 -30.68 -20.91
CA GLY A 104 9.88 -32.14 -20.95
C GLY A 104 9.66 -32.65 -22.38
N GLU A 105 10.10 -33.88 -22.68
CA GLU A 105 10.03 -34.47 -24.03
C GLU A 105 8.62 -34.50 -24.65
N ASN A 106 7.56 -34.37 -23.84
CA ASN A 106 6.16 -34.35 -24.29
C ASN A 106 5.32 -33.18 -23.74
N GLU A 107 5.94 -32.14 -23.17
CA GLU A 107 5.21 -31.01 -22.59
C GLU A 107 5.17 -29.82 -23.55
N LYS A 108 3.95 -29.35 -23.85
CA LYS A 108 3.79 -28.02 -24.46
C LYS A 108 3.89 -26.98 -23.35
N GLY A 109 4.95 -26.18 -23.38
CA GLY A 109 5.08 -25.05 -22.48
C GLY A 109 3.97 -24.02 -22.65
N LEU A 110 3.83 -23.15 -21.66
CA LEU A 110 2.94 -22.00 -21.73
C LEU A 110 3.37 -21.07 -22.89
N THR A 111 2.39 -20.41 -23.49
CA THR A 111 2.66 -19.30 -24.41
C THR A 111 3.19 -18.09 -23.64
N ALA A 112 3.94 -17.20 -24.29
CA ALA A 112 4.45 -15.98 -23.65
C ALA A 112 3.36 -15.11 -22.99
N LEU A 113 2.15 -15.11 -23.55
CA LEU A 113 1.01 -14.39 -22.96
C LEU A 113 0.49 -15.08 -21.69
N GLN A 114 0.52 -16.42 -21.64
CA GLN A 114 0.14 -17.18 -20.45
C GLN A 114 1.19 -17.05 -19.35
N GLU A 115 2.48 -17.13 -19.68
CA GLU A 115 3.60 -16.88 -18.75
C GLU A 115 3.46 -15.49 -18.11
N TYR A 116 3.26 -14.45 -18.93
CA TYR A 116 3.06 -13.09 -18.43
C TYR A 116 1.84 -12.96 -17.50
N LYS A 117 0.72 -13.59 -17.85
CA LYS A 117 -0.50 -13.56 -16.99
C LYS A 117 -0.27 -14.26 -15.66
N ASP A 118 0.44 -15.38 -15.66
CA ASP A 118 0.78 -16.11 -14.45
C ASP A 118 1.72 -15.28 -13.55
N GLU A 119 2.81 -14.74 -14.11
CA GLU A 119 3.75 -13.88 -13.37
C GLU A 119 3.05 -12.65 -12.76
N MET A 120 2.14 -12.00 -13.48
CA MET A 120 1.34 -10.89 -12.96
C MET A 120 0.39 -11.33 -11.86
N ASN A 121 -0.25 -12.49 -12.00
CA ASN A 121 -1.14 -13.02 -10.96
C ASN A 121 -0.37 -13.31 -9.66
N ILE A 122 0.81 -13.93 -9.75
CA ILE A 122 1.66 -14.18 -8.57
C ILE A 122 2.12 -12.86 -7.94
N LEU A 123 2.48 -11.86 -8.75
CA LEU A 123 2.83 -10.54 -8.22
C LEU A 123 1.66 -9.88 -7.50
N ASN A 124 0.44 -9.99 -8.04
CA ASN A 124 -0.77 -9.51 -7.38
C ASN A 124 -1.00 -10.23 -6.04
N LEU A 125 -0.90 -11.56 -6.00
CA LEU A 125 -0.98 -12.33 -4.75
C LEU A 125 0.10 -11.93 -3.74
N ALA A 126 1.32 -11.61 -4.21
CA ALA A 126 2.37 -11.07 -3.34
C ALA A 126 1.91 -9.77 -2.70
N TYR A 127 1.39 -8.82 -3.47
CA TYR A 127 0.91 -7.55 -2.94
C TYR A 127 -0.33 -7.67 -2.07
N GLU A 128 -1.30 -8.53 -2.41
CA GLU A 128 -2.46 -8.83 -1.57
C GLU A 128 -2.05 -9.45 -0.23
N SER A 129 -1.07 -10.35 -0.24
CA SER A 129 -0.57 -10.96 0.99
C SER A 129 0.13 -9.95 1.91
N VAL A 130 0.81 -8.95 1.33
CA VAL A 130 1.36 -7.81 2.10
C VAL A 130 0.23 -6.94 2.64
N ASP A 131 -0.79 -6.68 1.83
CA ASP A 131 -1.94 -5.88 2.25
C ASP A 131 -2.67 -6.50 3.45
N ALA A 132 -2.92 -7.81 3.38
CA ALA A 132 -3.50 -8.58 4.48
C ALA A 132 -2.62 -8.57 5.74
N LEU A 133 -1.30 -8.68 5.58
CA LEU A 133 -0.36 -8.57 6.69
C LEU A 133 -0.41 -7.19 7.36
N VAL A 134 -0.43 -6.11 6.57
CA VAL A 134 -0.50 -4.75 7.13
C VAL A 134 -1.87 -4.51 7.78
N GLY A 135 -2.96 -4.96 7.15
CA GLY A 135 -4.29 -4.90 7.77
C GLY A 135 -4.33 -5.62 9.12
N PHE A 136 -3.72 -6.79 9.22
CA PHE A 136 -3.60 -7.51 10.50
C PHE A 136 -2.75 -6.78 11.53
N LEU A 137 -1.63 -6.16 11.13
CA LEU A 137 -0.82 -5.32 12.02
C LEU A 137 -1.61 -4.11 12.56
N GLU A 138 -2.40 -3.46 11.70
CA GLU A 138 -3.25 -2.31 12.09
C GLU A 138 -4.40 -2.72 13.01
N GLU A 139 -5.01 -3.89 12.76
CA GLU A 139 -6.09 -4.42 13.61
C GLU A 139 -5.58 -4.81 15.00
N LYS A 140 -4.45 -5.54 15.06
CA LYS A 140 -3.93 -6.12 16.29
C LYS A 140 -3.09 -5.15 17.13
N GLN A 141 -2.59 -4.07 16.52
CA GLN A 141 -1.85 -3.00 17.20
C GLN A 141 -0.71 -3.53 18.09
N PHE A 142 0.08 -4.47 17.57
CA PHE A 142 1.23 -5.00 18.31
C PHE A 142 2.17 -3.88 18.75
N ASP A 143 2.78 -4.00 19.94
CA ASP A 143 3.63 -2.96 20.52
C ASP A 143 4.80 -2.55 19.59
N PHE A 144 5.42 -3.52 18.91
CA PHE A 144 6.50 -3.24 17.95
C PHE A 144 6.00 -2.54 16.68
N TRP A 145 4.74 -2.75 16.29
CA TRP A 145 4.12 -2.09 15.15
C TRP A 145 3.84 -0.62 15.48
N GLU A 146 3.14 -0.36 16.59
CA GLU A 146 2.81 1.00 17.03
C GLU A 146 4.05 1.87 17.27
N LYS A 147 5.14 1.25 17.74
CA LYS A 147 6.43 1.94 17.94
C LYS A 147 7.30 2.00 16.69
N SER A 148 6.88 1.42 15.57
CA SER A 148 7.71 1.31 14.37
C SER A 148 7.99 2.65 13.71
N LEU A 149 9.04 2.69 12.88
CA LEU A 149 9.30 3.84 12.02
C LEU A 149 8.14 4.10 11.05
N ALA A 150 7.50 3.05 10.53
CA ALA A 150 6.37 3.17 9.61
C ALA A 150 5.22 3.96 10.24
N LYS A 151 4.85 3.65 11.49
CA LYS A 151 3.80 4.38 12.23
C LYS A 151 4.22 5.82 12.57
N ARG A 152 5.46 6.02 13.03
CA ARG A 152 5.98 7.38 13.29
C ARG A 152 6.03 8.27 12.04
N GLN A 153 6.10 7.68 10.85
CA GLN A 153 6.06 8.46 9.60
C GLN A 153 4.65 8.96 9.25
N MET A 154 3.60 8.42 9.88
CA MET A 154 2.24 8.93 9.77
C MET A 154 2.02 10.14 10.69
N ASP A 155 2.83 10.27 11.75
CA ASP A 155 2.81 11.44 12.61
C ASP A 155 3.13 12.69 11.81
N GLY A 156 2.30 13.72 11.99
CA GLY A 156 2.44 14.98 11.28
C GLY A 156 1.67 15.04 9.96
N LEU A 157 0.98 13.98 9.55
CA LEU A 157 0.14 13.99 8.36
C LEU A 157 -1.28 14.47 8.66
N LEU A 158 -1.90 15.11 7.67
CA LEU A 158 -3.33 15.46 7.71
C LEU A 158 -4.23 14.23 7.49
N ILE A 159 -3.76 13.27 6.70
CA ILE A 159 -4.38 11.94 6.52
C ILE A 159 -3.43 10.91 7.13
N ARG A 160 -3.87 10.24 8.20
CA ARG A 160 -3.03 9.39 9.05
C ARG A 160 -3.26 7.91 8.86
N THR A 161 -4.42 7.52 8.34
CA THR A 161 -4.77 6.12 8.12
C THR A 161 -5.27 5.89 6.70
N LYS A 162 -5.24 4.62 6.28
CA LYS A 162 -5.86 4.17 5.03
C LYS A 162 -7.36 4.49 5.02
N ASP A 163 -8.06 4.32 6.14
CA ASP A 163 -9.51 4.55 6.19
C ASP A 163 -9.86 6.04 6.08
N GLU A 164 -9.09 6.94 6.72
CA GLU A 164 -9.22 8.39 6.51
C GLU A 164 -8.94 8.76 5.04
N PHE A 165 -8.02 8.05 4.38
CA PHE A 165 -7.74 8.27 2.95
C PHE A 165 -8.93 7.85 2.07
N ASP A 166 -9.52 6.69 2.36
CA ASP A 166 -10.63 6.09 1.61
C ASP A 166 -11.89 6.97 1.63
N GLU A 167 -12.06 7.85 2.63
CA GLU A 167 -13.14 8.84 2.68
C GLU A 167 -13.08 9.85 1.52
N PHE A 168 -11.87 10.14 1.02
CA PHE A 168 -11.64 11.12 -0.06
C PHE A 168 -11.35 10.44 -1.40
N TYR A 169 -10.65 9.31 -1.38
CA TYR A 169 -10.38 8.50 -2.57
C TYR A 169 -10.17 7.05 -2.19
N HIS A 170 -11.09 6.17 -2.59
CA HIS A 170 -11.03 4.76 -2.25
C HIS A 170 -9.85 4.04 -2.92
N ILE A 171 -8.82 3.73 -2.12
CA ILE A 171 -7.66 2.92 -2.53
C ILE A 171 -7.78 1.46 -2.11
N GLY A 172 -8.52 1.17 -1.04
CA GLY A 172 -8.78 -0.18 -0.56
C GLY A 172 -7.53 -1.00 -0.20
N SER A 173 -6.35 -0.37 -0.08
CA SER A 173 -5.05 -1.04 0.08
C SER A 173 -4.23 -0.38 1.19
N HIS A 174 -3.99 -1.13 2.28
CA HIS A 174 -3.13 -0.68 3.38
C HIS A 174 -1.67 -0.50 2.91
N ARG A 175 -1.19 -1.39 2.04
CA ARG A 175 0.14 -1.29 1.45
C ARG A 175 0.31 -0.01 0.64
N LEU A 176 -0.68 0.32 -0.21
CA LEU A 176 -0.60 1.55 -1.01
C LEU A 176 -0.57 2.77 -0.10
N PHE A 177 -1.39 2.80 0.96
CA PHE A 177 -1.35 3.90 1.93
C PHE A 177 0.06 4.12 2.52
N LEU A 178 0.73 3.05 2.97
CA LEU A 178 2.12 3.15 3.46
C LEU A 178 3.09 3.73 2.40
N ILE A 179 2.90 3.37 1.13
CA ILE A 179 3.70 3.90 0.02
C ILE A 179 3.38 5.39 -0.24
N LEU A 180 2.15 5.82 0.02
CA LEU A 180 1.71 7.21 -0.14
C LEU A 180 2.16 8.14 0.99
N VAL A 181 2.47 7.63 2.19
CA VAL A 181 2.95 8.43 3.34
C VAL A 181 4.02 9.48 2.98
N PRO A 182 5.14 9.14 2.30
CA PRO A 182 6.13 10.15 1.89
C PRO A 182 5.59 11.15 0.85
N ILE A 183 4.68 10.72 -0.03
CA ILE A 183 4.04 11.57 -1.05
C ILE A 183 3.08 12.56 -0.38
N LEU A 184 2.27 12.10 0.57
CA LEU A 184 1.38 12.93 1.39
C LEU A 184 2.18 14.01 2.11
N ARG A 185 3.29 13.63 2.74
CA ARG A 185 4.19 14.56 3.43
C ARG A 185 4.77 15.62 2.49
N GLU A 186 5.11 15.24 1.25
CA GLU A 186 5.59 16.17 0.22
C GLU A 186 4.48 17.17 -0.13
N ILE A 187 3.30 16.68 -0.52
CA ILE A 187 2.19 17.50 -1.02
C ILE A 187 1.63 18.42 0.05
N GLN A 188 1.43 17.95 1.29
CA GLN A 188 0.90 18.81 2.33
C GLN A 188 1.85 19.99 2.63
N ARG A 189 3.16 19.85 2.37
CA ARG A 189 4.14 20.93 2.53
C ARG A 189 4.20 21.85 1.33
N THR A 190 4.01 21.33 0.11
CA THR A 190 4.16 22.09 -1.13
C THR A 190 2.87 22.77 -1.59
N ASP A 191 1.72 22.15 -1.33
CA ASP A 191 0.44 22.55 -1.90
C ASP A 191 -0.55 23.01 -0.82
N ILE A 192 -0.60 22.33 0.34
CA ILE A 192 -1.56 22.66 1.41
C ILE A 192 -1.05 23.75 2.35
N LEU A 193 0.13 23.57 2.94
CA LEU A 193 0.72 24.50 3.91
C LEU A 193 0.79 25.95 3.41
N PRO A 194 1.17 26.24 2.15
CA PRO A 194 1.20 27.60 1.65
C PRO A 194 -0.18 28.27 1.56
N VAL A 195 -1.25 27.46 1.39
CA VAL A 195 -2.62 27.96 1.31
C VAL A 195 -3.17 28.29 2.69
N VAL A 196 -3.04 27.37 3.65
CA VAL A 196 -3.64 27.55 4.99
C VAL A 196 -2.79 28.38 5.94
N GLY A 197 -1.49 28.52 5.66
CA GLY A 197 -0.53 29.19 6.54
C GLY A 197 -0.04 28.29 7.67
N LYS A 198 1.16 28.60 8.18
CA LYS A 198 1.89 27.73 9.13
C LYS A 198 1.13 27.49 10.44
N GLU A 199 0.53 28.53 11.00
CA GLU A 199 -0.13 28.46 12.30
C GLU A 199 -1.35 27.53 12.28
N ARG A 200 -2.27 27.73 11.33
CA ARG A 200 -3.42 26.84 11.12
C ARG A 200 -2.99 25.43 10.76
N PHE A 201 -1.97 25.29 9.91
CA PHE A 201 -1.43 23.98 9.56
C PHE A 201 -0.92 23.21 10.80
N ASP A 202 -0.19 23.87 11.69
CA ASP A 202 0.32 23.26 12.91
C ASP A 202 -0.83 22.82 13.85
N TRP A 203 -1.94 23.57 13.91
CA TRP A 203 -3.15 23.16 14.65
C TRP A 203 -3.86 21.95 14.01
N LEU A 204 -4.05 21.97 12.68
CA LEU A 204 -4.66 20.86 11.92
C LEU A 204 -3.88 19.55 12.12
N VAL A 205 -2.55 19.64 12.04
CA VAL A 205 -1.67 18.49 12.26
C VAL A 205 -1.76 17.96 13.70
N ARG A 206 -2.00 18.82 14.69
CA ARG A 206 -2.19 18.39 16.10
C ARG A 206 -3.59 17.83 16.37
N ARG A 207 -4.54 17.98 15.45
CA ARG A 207 -5.98 17.71 15.66
C ARG A 207 -6.51 18.52 16.85
N ASP A 208 -6.16 19.82 16.87
CA ASP A 208 -6.65 20.72 17.90
C ASP A 208 -8.19 20.87 17.78
N PRO A 209 -8.98 20.54 18.81
CA PRO A 209 -10.45 20.53 18.74
C PRO A 209 -11.06 21.91 18.49
N ASP A 210 -10.31 22.99 18.70
CA ASP A 210 -10.77 24.37 18.43
C ASP A 210 -10.64 24.77 16.94
N VAL A 211 -10.08 23.89 16.10
CA VAL A 211 -10.04 24.07 14.65
C VAL A 211 -11.29 23.46 14.02
N CYS A 212 -11.96 24.22 13.15
CA CYS A 212 -13.13 23.75 12.42
C CYS A 212 -12.81 22.45 11.65
N ASP A 213 -13.43 21.33 12.04
CA ASP A 213 -13.32 20.02 11.35
C ASP A 213 -13.51 20.16 9.83
N THR A 214 -14.31 21.14 9.41
CA THR A 214 -14.52 21.51 8.00
C THR A 214 -13.23 21.92 7.28
N LEU A 215 -12.37 22.73 7.91
CA LEU A 215 -11.10 23.15 7.30
C LEU A 215 -10.14 21.96 7.13
N LEU A 216 -10.18 21.00 8.05
CA LEU A 216 -9.38 19.79 7.94
C LEU A 216 -9.82 18.95 6.73
N GLU A 217 -11.11 18.69 6.58
CA GLU A 217 -11.64 17.97 5.42
C GLU A 217 -11.30 18.68 4.10
N GLU A 218 -11.44 20.01 4.06
CA GLU A 218 -11.10 20.83 2.89
C GLU A 218 -9.61 20.74 2.51
N CYS A 219 -8.72 20.54 3.49
CA CYS A 219 -7.30 20.27 3.22
C CYS A 219 -7.05 18.83 2.73
N GLN A 220 -7.77 17.85 3.28
CA GLN A 220 -7.56 16.44 3.00
C GLN A 220 -8.04 16.03 1.60
N ARG A 221 -9.13 16.64 1.10
CA ARG A 221 -9.67 16.40 -0.26
C ARG A 221 -8.63 16.58 -1.38
N PRO A 222 -8.03 17.78 -1.59
CA PRO A 222 -7.02 17.97 -2.63
C PRO A 222 -5.74 17.17 -2.33
N LEU A 223 -5.39 16.98 -1.06
CA LEU A 223 -4.22 16.20 -0.65
C LEU A 223 -4.31 14.74 -1.12
N ALA A 224 -5.46 14.08 -0.93
CA ALA A 224 -5.67 12.70 -1.37
C ALA A 224 -5.56 12.57 -2.90
N LEU A 225 -6.23 13.46 -3.64
CA LEU A 225 -6.22 13.44 -5.12
C LEU A 225 -4.82 13.68 -5.69
N LEU A 226 -4.10 14.67 -5.18
CA LEU A 226 -2.72 14.95 -5.59
C LEU A 226 -1.79 13.78 -5.25
N ALA A 227 -2.02 13.08 -4.12
CA ALA A 227 -1.22 11.92 -3.74
C ALA A 227 -1.39 10.77 -4.74
N ILE A 228 -2.63 10.46 -5.14
CA ILE A 228 -2.88 9.46 -6.18
C ILE A 228 -2.33 9.89 -7.53
N LYS A 229 -2.54 11.14 -7.93
CA LYS A 229 -1.98 11.69 -9.17
C LYS A 229 -0.47 11.49 -9.24
N LYS A 230 0.23 11.80 -8.14
CA LYS A 230 1.68 11.66 -8.04
C LYS A 230 2.14 10.20 -7.99
N ALA A 231 1.36 9.31 -7.38
CA ALA A 231 1.58 7.88 -7.41
C ALA A 231 1.42 7.33 -8.84
N VAL A 232 0.37 7.73 -9.56
CA VAL A 232 0.12 7.39 -10.97
C VAL A 232 1.21 7.96 -11.88
N ASP A 233 1.88 9.06 -11.53
CA ASP A 233 3.01 9.60 -12.30
C ASP A 233 4.33 8.85 -12.02
N ARG A 234 4.58 8.45 -10.77
CA ARG A 234 5.92 8.01 -10.32
C ARG A 234 6.07 6.51 -10.07
N LEU A 235 5.01 5.81 -9.69
CA LEU A 235 5.09 4.40 -9.29
C LEU A 235 5.01 3.46 -10.50
N PRO A 236 5.62 2.26 -10.43
CA PRO A 236 5.32 1.18 -11.37
C PRO A 236 3.83 0.83 -11.37
N VAL A 237 3.30 0.41 -12.52
CA VAL A 237 1.85 0.11 -12.65
C VAL A 237 1.44 -1.05 -11.75
N GLU A 238 2.35 -2.00 -11.56
CA GLU A 238 2.17 -3.20 -10.76
C GLU A 238 2.02 -2.90 -9.27
N VAL A 239 2.47 -1.73 -8.81
CA VAL A 239 2.35 -1.31 -7.40
C VAL A 239 0.96 -0.74 -7.11
N ILE A 240 0.25 -0.25 -8.13
CA ILE A 240 -1.05 0.41 -8.01
C ILE A 240 -2.16 -0.66 -8.07
N PRO A 241 -3.09 -0.71 -7.10
CA PRO A 241 -4.22 -1.64 -7.12
C PRO A 241 -5.05 -1.57 -8.40
N GLU A 242 -5.64 -2.70 -8.78
CA GLU A 242 -6.59 -2.77 -9.88
C GLU A 242 -7.79 -1.87 -9.58
N GLY A 243 -8.18 -1.01 -10.53
CA GLY A 243 -9.33 -0.10 -10.40
C GLY A 243 -8.97 1.38 -10.51
N ILE A 244 -7.77 1.79 -10.09
CA ILE A 244 -7.32 3.19 -10.21
C ILE A 244 -7.00 3.52 -11.68
N VAL A 245 -6.33 2.60 -12.37
CA VAL A 245 -6.06 2.69 -13.81
C VAL A 245 -6.62 1.46 -14.48
N GLN A 246 -7.63 1.64 -15.33
CA GLN A 246 -8.23 0.55 -16.10
C GLN A 246 -7.74 0.60 -17.54
N VAL A 247 -7.21 -0.53 -18.03
CA VAL A 247 -6.71 -0.66 -19.40
C VAL A 247 -7.34 -1.88 -20.04
N GLN A 248 -7.87 -1.72 -21.25
CA GLN A 248 -8.38 -2.86 -22.02
C GLN A 248 -7.23 -3.83 -22.35
N GLN A 249 -7.38 -5.09 -21.96
CA GLN A 249 -6.32 -6.11 -22.05
C GLN A 249 -6.18 -6.76 -23.45
N THR A 250 -6.73 -6.16 -24.50
CA THR A 250 -6.70 -6.69 -25.87
C THR A 250 -5.43 -6.28 -26.62
N GLY A 251 -4.83 -7.23 -27.35
CA GLY A 251 -3.67 -6.97 -28.22
C GLY A 251 -2.33 -7.51 -27.71
N THR A 252 -1.27 -7.17 -28.44
CA THR A 252 0.12 -7.54 -28.16
C THR A 252 0.67 -6.81 -26.92
N VAL A 253 1.77 -7.30 -26.34
CA VAL A 253 2.44 -6.66 -25.18
C VAL A 253 2.76 -5.18 -25.43
N LYS A 254 3.17 -4.84 -26.65
CA LYS A 254 3.51 -3.45 -27.02
C LYS A 254 2.29 -2.53 -27.05
N GLU A 255 1.15 -3.04 -27.53
CA GLU A 255 -0.10 -2.28 -27.55
C GLU A 255 -0.62 -2.03 -26.13
N LYS A 256 -0.49 -3.03 -25.24
CA LYS A 256 -0.84 -2.90 -23.82
C LYS A 256 -0.03 -1.81 -23.12
N LEU A 257 1.29 -1.83 -23.24
CA LEU A 257 2.17 -0.81 -22.63
C LEU A 257 1.83 0.61 -23.10
N ARG A 258 1.42 0.76 -24.36
CA ARG A 258 0.98 2.06 -24.89
C ARG A 258 -0.35 2.50 -24.28
N ALA A 259 -1.34 1.59 -24.26
CA ALA A 259 -2.66 1.87 -23.69
C ALA A 259 -2.56 2.19 -22.19
N GLU A 260 -1.70 1.50 -21.44
CA GLU A 260 -1.38 1.78 -20.03
C GLU A 260 -0.85 3.20 -19.84
N LYS A 261 0.10 3.62 -20.67
CA LYS A 261 0.66 4.97 -20.59
C LYS A 261 -0.39 6.05 -20.87
N GLU A 262 -1.24 5.83 -21.88
CA GLU A 262 -2.31 6.77 -22.23
C GLU A 262 -3.38 6.84 -21.13
N ALA A 263 -3.78 5.70 -20.56
CA ALA A 263 -4.73 5.64 -19.44
C ALA A 263 -4.19 6.33 -18.18
N ARG A 264 -2.92 6.09 -17.81
CA ARG A 264 -2.28 6.76 -16.67
C ARG A 264 -2.29 8.27 -16.81
N LYS A 265 -1.95 8.77 -18.00
CA LYS A 265 -1.97 10.21 -18.27
C LYS A 265 -3.40 10.77 -18.13
N SER A 266 -4.39 10.11 -18.70
CA SER A 266 -5.78 10.55 -18.59
C SER A 266 -6.27 10.62 -17.14
N VAL A 267 -5.92 9.62 -16.32
CA VAL A 267 -6.28 9.58 -14.90
C VAL A 267 -5.57 10.70 -14.15
N ALA A 268 -4.27 10.88 -14.37
CA ALA A 268 -3.49 11.94 -13.73
C ALA A 268 -4.00 13.35 -14.08
N ASP A 269 -4.35 13.59 -15.35
CA ASP A 269 -4.90 14.88 -15.80
C ASP A 269 -6.28 15.16 -15.14
N SER A 270 -7.13 14.14 -15.02
CA SER A 270 -8.43 14.25 -14.33
C SER A 270 -8.26 14.56 -12.85
N LEU A 271 -7.39 13.82 -12.16
CA LEU A 271 -7.12 14.01 -10.73
C LEU A 271 -6.55 15.40 -10.43
N GLN A 272 -5.69 15.92 -11.32
CA GLN A 272 -5.14 17.26 -11.19
C GLN A 272 -6.25 18.31 -11.30
N ALA A 273 -7.12 18.20 -12.30
CA ALA A 273 -8.21 19.16 -12.51
C ALA A 273 -9.19 19.21 -11.33
N ASP A 274 -9.50 18.07 -10.71
CA ASP A 274 -10.34 18.01 -9.53
C ASP A 274 -9.62 18.55 -8.28
N ALA A 275 -8.33 18.23 -8.11
CA ALA A 275 -7.52 18.78 -7.02
C ALA A 275 -7.38 20.31 -7.10
N ASP A 276 -7.17 20.87 -8.29
CA ASP A 276 -7.05 22.31 -8.51
C ASP A 276 -8.34 23.04 -8.11
N ARG A 277 -9.51 22.42 -8.37
CA ARG A 277 -10.81 22.94 -7.93
C ARG A 277 -10.90 23.01 -6.41
N TYR A 278 -10.57 21.91 -5.72
CA TYR A 278 -10.61 21.87 -4.26
C TYR A 278 -9.56 22.78 -3.61
N LEU A 279 -8.40 22.98 -4.24
CA LEU A 279 -7.42 23.96 -3.77
C LEU A 279 -7.94 25.40 -3.89
N GLN A 280 -8.70 25.72 -4.95
CA GLN A 280 -9.34 27.03 -5.08
C GLN A 280 -10.41 27.23 -4.01
N GLU A 281 -11.24 26.22 -3.75
CA GLU A 281 -12.24 26.25 -2.69
C GLU A 281 -11.59 26.47 -1.31
N LEU A 282 -10.50 25.76 -1.02
CA LEU A 282 -9.71 25.93 0.21
C LEU A 282 -9.14 27.36 0.32
N GLN A 283 -8.63 27.94 -0.77
CA GLN A 283 -8.15 29.32 -0.78
C GLN A 283 -9.27 30.32 -0.46
N ASP A 284 -10.46 30.11 -1.02
CA ASP A 284 -11.62 30.96 -0.78
C ASP A 284 -12.08 30.86 0.68
N THR A 285 -12.10 29.65 1.27
CA THR A 285 -12.39 29.44 2.69
C THR A 285 -11.37 30.15 3.59
N VAL A 286 -10.08 29.99 3.32
CA VAL A 286 -9.02 30.65 4.10
C VAL A 286 -9.15 32.18 4.00
N ALA A 287 -9.42 32.71 2.81
CA ALA A 287 -9.63 34.15 2.61
C ALA A 287 -10.85 34.67 3.39
N ALA A 288 -11.93 33.90 3.46
CA ALA A 288 -13.10 34.24 4.25
C ALA A 288 -12.81 34.26 5.77
N LEU A 289 -12.00 33.30 6.25
CA LEU A 289 -11.53 33.26 7.64
C LEU A 289 -10.62 34.45 7.98
N ASP A 290 -9.75 34.86 7.07
CA ASP A 290 -8.87 36.03 7.25
C ASP A 290 -9.63 37.36 7.23
N ALA A 291 -10.77 37.41 6.50
CA ALA A 291 -11.61 38.60 6.41
C ALA A 291 -12.59 38.76 7.58
N ALA A 292 -12.79 37.72 8.40
CA ALA A 292 -13.63 37.79 9.58
C ALA A 292 -12.95 38.68 10.65
N PRO A 293 -13.58 39.78 11.12
CA PRO A 293 -13.00 40.59 12.18
C PRO A 293 -12.81 39.77 13.46
N GLU A 294 -11.67 39.93 14.14
CA GLU A 294 -11.39 39.33 15.45
C GLU A 294 -12.44 39.77 16.48
N GLU A 295 -13.50 38.97 16.64
CA GLU A 295 -14.27 38.68 17.86
C GLU A 295 -15.54 37.90 17.47
N VAL A 296 -15.55 36.57 17.60
CA VAL A 296 -16.80 35.84 17.90
C VAL A 296 -16.49 34.63 18.77
N ASP A 297 -16.88 34.73 20.04
CA ASP A 297 -17.05 33.64 20.99
C ASP A 297 -17.90 32.53 20.34
N PHE A 298 -17.32 31.34 20.11
CA PHE A 298 -17.99 30.23 19.44
C PHE A 298 -19.02 29.55 20.35
N TYR A 299 -20.10 30.26 20.69
CA TYR A 299 -21.32 29.66 21.23
C TYR A 299 -22.39 29.64 20.12
N VAL A 300 -22.26 28.68 19.19
CA VAL A 300 -23.36 28.37 18.27
C VAL A 300 -24.40 27.59 19.08
N SER A 301 -25.55 28.22 19.33
CA SER A 301 -26.70 27.59 19.97
C SER A 301 -27.14 26.37 19.16
N GLY A 302 -27.20 25.21 19.81
CA GLY A 302 -27.61 23.95 19.19
C GLY A 302 -29.00 24.02 18.52
N PRO A 303 -29.28 23.11 17.58
CA PRO A 303 -30.52 23.14 16.80
C PRO A 303 -31.74 23.04 17.71
N THR A 304 -32.65 23.99 17.56
CA THR A 304 -33.96 23.96 18.23
C THR A 304 -34.75 22.76 17.69
N LEU A 305 -34.78 21.66 18.44
CA LEU A 305 -35.65 20.51 18.18
C LEU A 305 -37.11 20.96 18.35
N GLN A 306 -37.76 21.37 17.27
CA GLN A 306 -39.22 21.39 17.22
C GLN A 306 -39.73 19.95 17.07
N SER A 307 -39.96 19.30 18.20
CA SER A 307 -40.75 18.06 18.26
C SER A 307 -42.22 18.39 17.94
N LYS A 308 -42.59 18.36 16.65
CA LYS A 308 -43.99 18.16 16.28
C LYS A 308 -44.25 16.67 16.22
N GLY A 309 -44.98 16.20 17.24
CA GLY A 309 -45.28 14.80 17.47
C GLY A 309 -46.05 14.16 16.32
N ILE A 310 -45.67 12.92 16.04
CA ILE A 310 -46.53 11.93 15.41
C ILE A 310 -46.79 10.89 16.50
N THR A 311 -48.00 10.89 17.04
CA THR A 311 -48.54 9.84 17.90
C THR A 311 -48.84 8.59 17.08
N PHE A 312 -48.60 7.44 17.72
CA PHE A 312 -48.77 6.05 17.25
C PHE A 312 -50.02 5.76 16.43
#